data_AF-A0A2P8R0D8-F1
#
_entry.id   AF-A0A2P8R0D8-F1
#
_cell.length_a   1.000
_cell.length_b   1.000
_cell.length_c   1.000
_cell.angle_alpha   90.00
_cell.angle_beta   90.00
_cell.angle_gamma   90.00
#
_symmetry.space_group_name_H-M   'P 1'
#
loop_
_entity.id
_entity.type
_entity.pdbx_description
1 polymer ?
#
loop_
_entity_poly.entity_id
_entity_poly.type
_entity_poly.pdbx_seq_one_letter_code
_entity_poly.pdbx_strand_id
1 'polypeptide(L)'
;MNNLARASVLIRFFKTGLEDGLVNKVSEYTNSQNTISGRDLKSVDKIQLDIEKRFDIENIKYLRKRTKDNFERKHKYEISMEKLGQLLLAYNGHPEKVSNSKKKIFEDYYNVLFNDKPDFMNISIELVKNYHAVFNKYKDLTDKYKYYEQKIFYIIYLNRCFEKNDIIKNILLLEEVLMKYRANEEISPARKLIQKGFKDELDKRIVQEGGTLISPITLNKK
;
A
#
# COMPACT_ATOMS: atom_id res chain seq x y z
N MET A 1 -29.10 -33.84 -31.06
CA MET A 1 -29.20 -32.93 -29.89
C MET A 1 -28.61 -33.67 -28.70
N ASN A 2 -27.36 -33.38 -28.32
CA ASN A 2 -26.63 -34.16 -27.31
C ASN A 2 -26.45 -33.39 -25.99
N ASN A 3 -27.06 -33.94 -24.94
CA ASN A 3 -26.54 -34.09 -23.56
C ASN A 3 -25.82 -32.92 -22.85
N LEU A 4 -26.49 -31.78 -22.66
CA LEU A 4 -26.16 -30.84 -21.56
C LEU A 4 -27.06 -30.98 -20.32
N ALA A 5 -28.12 -31.77 -20.38
CA ALA A 5 -29.14 -31.87 -19.33
C ALA A 5 -28.77 -32.77 -18.14
N ARG A 6 -27.62 -33.46 -18.18
CA ARG A 6 -27.16 -34.38 -17.12
C ARG A 6 -25.68 -34.17 -16.80
N ALA A 7 -25.38 -33.05 -16.17
CA ALA A 7 -24.11 -32.85 -15.49
C ALA A 7 -24.31 -33.09 -13.99
N SER A 8 -23.39 -33.81 -13.35
CA SER A 8 -23.34 -33.94 -11.90
C SER A 8 -21.94 -33.60 -11.43
N VAL A 9 -21.83 -32.81 -10.37
CA VAL A 9 -20.56 -32.42 -9.77
C VAL A 9 -20.45 -33.14 -8.44
N LEU A 10 -19.38 -33.90 -8.26
CA LEU A 10 -19.09 -34.54 -6.98
C LEU A 10 -18.56 -33.47 -6.02
N ILE A 11 -19.32 -33.17 -4.98
CA ILE A 11 -18.94 -32.21 -3.94
C ILE A 11 -18.63 -32.99 -2.67
N ARG A 12 -17.45 -32.74 -2.08
CA ARG A 12 -17.05 -33.31 -0.79
C ARG A 12 -16.93 -32.19 0.23
N PHE A 13 -17.81 -32.20 1.22
CA PHE A 13 -17.77 -31.26 2.34
C PHE A 13 -16.82 -31.79 3.41
N PHE A 14 -15.81 -31.01 3.74
CA PHE A 14 -14.97 -31.25 4.91
C PHE A 14 -15.43 -30.29 6.01
N LYS A 15 -16.01 -30.82 7.08
CA LYS A 15 -16.35 -30.05 8.26
C LYS A 15 -15.07 -29.79 9.04
N THR A 16 -14.54 -28.58 8.94
CA THR A 16 -13.39 -28.15 9.74
C THR A 16 -13.87 -27.62 11.10
N GLY A 17 -13.07 -27.83 12.15
CA GLY A 17 -13.24 -27.10 13.41
C GLY A 17 -13.07 -25.59 13.20
N LEU A 18 -13.48 -24.79 14.17
CA LEU A 18 -13.29 -23.33 14.22
C LEU A 18 -11.80 -22.94 14.41
N GLU A 19 -10.87 -23.59 13.72
CA GLU A 19 -9.48 -23.16 13.69
C GLU A 19 -9.35 -21.99 12.70
N ASP A 20 -9.14 -20.80 13.26
CA ASP A 20 -8.75 -19.62 12.50
C ASP A 20 -7.51 -19.93 11.65
N GLY A 21 -7.62 -19.76 10.33
CA GLY A 21 -6.51 -19.93 9.38
C GLY A 21 -6.43 -21.28 8.66
N LEU A 22 -7.26 -22.28 8.97
CA LEU A 22 -7.27 -23.56 8.25
C LEU A 22 -7.78 -23.39 6.80
N VAL A 23 -8.79 -22.55 6.59
CA VAL A 23 -9.29 -22.19 5.25
C VAL A 23 -8.18 -21.55 4.41
N ASN A 24 -7.39 -20.65 5.01
CA ASN A 24 -6.26 -20.00 4.34
C ASN A 24 -5.19 -21.01 3.93
N LYS A 25 -4.85 -21.96 4.80
CA LYS A 25 -3.92 -23.05 4.46
C LYS A 25 -4.45 -23.89 3.30
N VAL A 26 -5.72 -24.32 3.34
CA VAL A 26 -6.33 -25.12 2.28
C VAL A 26 -6.33 -24.36 0.94
N SER A 27 -6.64 -23.07 0.95
CA SER A 27 -6.57 -22.23 -0.26
C SER A 27 -5.13 -22.05 -0.76
N GLU A 28 -4.13 -21.89 0.12
CA GLU A 28 -2.72 -21.84 -0.27
C GLU A 28 -2.26 -23.15 -0.93
N TYR A 29 -2.66 -24.32 -0.40
CA TYR A 29 -2.27 -25.63 -0.95
C TYR A 29 -3.03 -26.00 -2.23
N THR A 30 -4.22 -25.46 -2.48
CA THR A 30 -5.00 -25.70 -3.73
C THR A 30 -4.67 -24.69 -4.83
N ASN A 31 -4.00 -23.58 -4.51
CA ASN A 31 -3.49 -22.61 -5.48
C ASN A 31 -2.43 -23.14 -6.44
N SER A 32 -1.84 -24.31 -6.17
CA SER A 32 -0.96 -24.96 -7.15
C SER A 32 -1.72 -25.44 -8.39
N GLN A 33 -3.06 -25.53 -8.33
CA GLN A 33 -3.93 -26.01 -9.41
C GLN A 33 -4.76 -24.91 -10.10
N ASN A 34 -5.02 -23.78 -9.42
CA ASN A 34 -5.64 -22.57 -9.99
C ASN A 34 -4.87 -21.34 -9.52
N THR A 35 -4.33 -20.53 -10.43
CA THR A 35 -3.52 -19.34 -10.09
C THR A 35 -4.37 -18.23 -9.44
N ILE A 36 -4.65 -18.35 -8.15
CA ILE A 36 -5.22 -17.27 -7.34
C ILE A 36 -4.06 -16.44 -6.79
N SER A 37 -4.12 -15.12 -6.96
CA SER A 37 -3.03 -14.25 -6.51
C SER A 37 -2.98 -14.19 -4.98
N GLY A 38 -1.77 -14.01 -4.39
CA GLY A 38 -1.62 -13.82 -2.95
C GLY A 38 -2.51 -12.68 -2.42
N ARG A 39 -2.67 -11.61 -3.20
CA ARG A 39 -3.61 -10.51 -2.91
C ARG A 39 -5.05 -11.01 -2.74
N ASP A 40 -5.54 -11.86 -3.64
CA ASP A 40 -6.93 -12.31 -3.61
C ASP A 40 -7.18 -13.27 -2.44
N LEU A 41 -6.20 -14.13 -2.11
CA LEU A 41 -6.23 -14.92 -0.87
C LEU A 41 -6.30 -14.02 0.35
N LYS A 42 -5.35 -13.07 0.46
CA LYS A 42 -5.25 -12.15 1.58
C LYS A 42 -6.45 -11.24 1.71
N SER A 43 -7.23 -11.06 0.65
CA SER A 43 -8.44 -10.27 0.72
C SER A 43 -9.40 -10.82 1.77
N VAL A 44 -9.50 -12.12 2.03
CA VAL A 44 -10.47 -12.67 3.00
C VAL A 44 -9.96 -12.76 4.44
N ASP A 45 -8.71 -12.34 4.69
CA ASP A 45 -8.12 -12.37 6.03
C ASP A 45 -8.88 -11.47 7.01
N LYS A 46 -8.93 -11.91 8.29
CA LYS A 46 -9.65 -11.23 9.38
C LYS A 46 -9.28 -9.74 9.49
N ILE A 47 -7.99 -9.42 9.47
CA ILE A 47 -7.52 -8.03 9.53
C ILE A 47 -8.07 -7.16 8.39
N GLN A 48 -8.26 -7.72 7.19
CA GLN A 48 -8.81 -6.98 6.05
C GLN A 48 -10.31 -6.72 6.21
N LEU A 49 -11.05 -7.67 6.80
CA LEU A 49 -12.45 -7.48 7.16
C LEU A 49 -12.61 -6.44 8.27
N ASP A 50 -11.67 -6.40 9.23
CA ASP A 50 -11.69 -5.43 10.31
C ASP A 50 -11.34 -4.02 9.83
N ILE A 51 -10.38 -3.90 8.88
CA ILE A 51 -10.09 -2.63 8.19
C ILE A 51 -11.35 -2.15 7.46
N GLU A 52 -12.02 -3.02 6.70
CA GLU A 52 -13.23 -2.68 5.95
C GLU A 52 -14.31 -2.08 6.85
N LYS A 53 -14.61 -2.75 7.98
CA LYS A 53 -15.59 -2.27 8.97
C LYS A 53 -15.18 -0.93 9.58
N ARG A 54 -13.91 -0.80 10.00
CA ARG A 54 -13.44 0.42 10.67
C ARG A 54 -13.36 1.60 9.70
N PHE A 55 -12.98 1.37 8.46
CA PHE A 55 -12.91 2.40 7.41
C PHE A 55 -14.31 2.91 7.05
N ASP A 56 -15.33 2.04 6.99
CA ASP A 56 -16.70 2.47 6.71
C ASP A 56 -17.23 3.44 7.78
N ILE A 57 -16.95 3.18 9.07
CA ILE A 57 -17.27 4.09 10.19
C ILE A 57 -16.61 5.47 9.99
N GLU A 58 -15.39 5.50 9.48
CA GLU A 58 -14.62 6.72 9.18
C GLU A 58 -14.98 7.37 7.83
N ASN A 59 -16.03 6.88 7.15
CA ASN A 59 -16.48 7.33 5.84
C ASN A 59 -15.39 7.14 4.75
N ILE A 60 -14.64 6.04 4.84
CA ILE A 60 -13.61 5.60 3.89
C ILE A 60 -14.08 4.31 3.22
N LYS A 61 -14.15 4.30 1.89
CA LYS A 61 -14.42 3.10 1.11
C LYS A 61 -13.16 2.26 0.94
N TYR A 62 -13.19 1.02 1.43
CA TYR A 62 -12.06 0.09 1.36
C TYR A 62 -12.26 -0.98 0.28
N LEU A 63 -11.58 -0.83 -0.86
CA LEU A 63 -11.69 -1.77 -1.99
C LEU A 63 -10.77 -2.98 -1.79
N ARG A 64 -11.27 -3.97 -1.04
CA ARG A 64 -10.58 -5.23 -0.73
C ARG A 64 -10.63 -6.22 -1.89
N LYS A 65 -11.79 -6.37 -2.55
CA LYS A 65 -11.99 -7.24 -3.72
C LYS A 65 -12.12 -6.42 -5.00
N ARG A 66 -11.81 -7.03 -6.16
CA ARG A 66 -12.07 -6.42 -7.48
C ARG A 66 -13.54 -6.65 -7.84
N THR A 67 -14.44 -5.85 -7.29
CA THR A 67 -15.86 -5.85 -7.66
C THR A 67 -16.19 -4.64 -8.50
N LYS A 68 -17.06 -4.80 -9.49
CA LYS A 68 -17.74 -3.68 -10.15
C LYS A 68 -18.88 -3.28 -9.23
N ASP A 69 -18.83 -2.10 -8.65
CA ASP A 69 -19.89 -1.66 -7.75
C ASP A 69 -21.19 -1.41 -8.49
N ASN A 70 -22.22 -2.08 -8.00
CA ASN A 70 -23.61 -1.73 -8.24
C ASN A 70 -24.03 -0.80 -7.08
N PHE A 71 -24.17 0.49 -7.38
CA PHE A 71 -24.87 1.48 -6.55
C PHE A 71 -24.48 1.52 -5.06
N GLU A 72 -23.32 2.08 -4.74
CA GLU A 72 -22.89 2.24 -3.34
C GLU A 72 -22.94 3.69 -2.82
N ARG A 73 -23.09 3.79 -1.49
CA ARG A 73 -23.05 5.00 -0.66
C ARG A 73 -21.86 5.89 -1.04
N LYS A 74 -22.04 7.21 -1.00
CA LYS A 74 -20.96 8.17 -1.30
C LYS A 74 -20.02 8.31 -0.09
N HIS A 75 -18.84 7.69 -0.16
CA HIS A 75 -17.79 7.86 0.85
C HIS A 75 -16.96 9.12 0.62
N LYS A 76 -16.34 9.65 1.69
CA LYS A 76 -15.46 10.83 1.62
C LYS A 76 -14.12 10.49 0.97
N TYR A 77 -13.56 9.33 1.31
CA TYR A 77 -12.32 8.83 0.77
C TYR A 77 -12.51 7.43 0.22
N GLU A 78 -11.65 7.05 -0.72
CA GLU A 78 -11.58 5.70 -1.26
C GLU A 78 -10.12 5.24 -1.27
N ILE A 79 -9.89 3.97 -0.96
CA ILE A 79 -8.57 3.36 -1.02
C ILE A 79 -8.69 1.87 -1.30
N SER A 80 -7.83 1.35 -2.17
CA SER A 80 -7.72 -0.09 -2.38
C SER A 80 -6.81 -0.75 -1.36
N MET A 81 -7.03 -2.03 -1.10
CA MET A 81 -6.14 -2.83 -0.26
C MET A 81 -4.69 -2.78 -0.76
N GLU A 82 -4.49 -2.79 -2.09
CA GLU A 82 -3.17 -2.64 -2.70
C GLU A 82 -2.54 -1.30 -2.34
N LYS A 83 -3.28 -0.20 -2.48
CA LYS A 83 -2.76 1.13 -2.17
C LYS A 83 -2.45 1.28 -0.69
N LEU A 84 -3.28 0.75 0.21
CA LEU A 84 -3.00 0.76 1.64
C LEU A 84 -1.70 0.01 1.97
N GLY A 85 -1.48 -1.17 1.39
CA GLY A 85 -0.23 -1.92 1.55
C GLY A 85 1.00 -1.14 1.05
N GLN A 86 0.85 -0.40 -0.05
CA GLN A 86 1.91 0.48 -0.56
C GLN A 86 2.21 1.66 0.39
N LEU A 87 1.17 2.28 0.97
CA LEU A 87 1.32 3.34 1.96
C LEU A 87 2.01 2.83 3.23
N LEU A 88 1.62 1.66 3.72
CA LEU A 88 2.25 1.01 4.87
C LEU A 88 3.73 0.71 4.61
N LEU A 89 4.08 0.24 3.41
CA LEU A 89 5.48 -0.02 3.06
C LEU A 89 6.32 1.27 3.05
N ALA A 90 5.78 2.35 2.50
CA ALA A 90 6.44 3.65 2.48
C ALA A 90 6.60 4.24 3.90
N TYR A 91 5.52 4.18 4.70
CA TYR A 91 5.49 4.60 6.10
C TYR A 91 6.55 3.88 6.95
N ASN A 92 6.84 2.62 6.63
CA ASN A 92 7.84 1.79 7.30
C ASN A 92 9.25 1.89 6.67
N GLY A 93 9.52 2.94 5.90
CA GLY A 93 10.88 3.31 5.49
C GLY A 93 11.34 2.75 4.14
N HIS A 94 10.43 2.22 3.31
CA HIS A 94 10.77 1.66 2.00
C HIS A 94 10.02 2.32 0.83
N PRO A 95 9.97 3.67 0.72
CA PRO A 95 9.24 4.35 -0.36
C PRO A 95 9.75 3.95 -1.75
N GLU A 96 11.07 3.76 -1.92
CA GLU A 96 11.73 3.39 -3.18
C GLU A 96 11.32 2.01 -3.72
N LYS A 97 10.89 1.11 -2.83
CA LYS A 97 10.52 -0.27 -3.19
C LYS A 97 9.05 -0.43 -3.57
N VAL A 98 8.20 0.58 -3.33
CA VAL A 98 6.74 0.48 -3.44
C VAL A 98 6.28 0.02 -4.82
N SER A 99 6.82 0.62 -5.90
CA SER A 99 6.43 0.29 -7.27
C SER A 99 6.71 -1.16 -7.66
N ASN A 100 7.79 -1.75 -7.11
CA ASN A 100 8.26 -3.09 -7.48
C ASN A 100 7.84 -4.18 -6.48
N SER A 101 7.18 -3.82 -5.38
CA SER A 101 6.90 -4.74 -4.27
C SER A 101 5.43 -5.15 -4.16
N LYS A 102 4.58 -4.83 -5.14
CA LYS A 102 3.14 -5.13 -5.09
C LYS A 102 2.85 -6.59 -4.75
N LYS A 103 3.52 -7.52 -5.43
CA LYS A 103 3.41 -8.96 -5.16
C LYS A 103 3.88 -9.29 -3.74
N LYS A 104 5.09 -8.82 -3.37
CA LYS A 104 5.71 -9.06 -2.06
C LYS A 104 4.91 -8.50 -0.89
N ILE A 105 4.20 -7.39 -1.06
CA ILE A 105 3.30 -6.81 -0.05
C ILE A 105 2.23 -7.82 0.38
N PHE A 106 1.72 -8.64 -0.55
CA PHE A 106 0.69 -9.65 -0.29
C PHE A 106 1.23 -11.06 -0.13
N GLU A 107 2.56 -11.20 -0.06
CA GLU A 107 3.28 -12.45 0.16
C GLU A 107 4.25 -12.22 1.32
N ASP A 108 5.53 -12.02 1.03
CA ASP A 108 6.64 -11.91 1.99
C ASP A 108 6.43 -10.87 3.10
N TYR A 109 5.84 -9.72 2.79
CA TYR A 109 5.75 -8.57 3.69
C TYR A 109 4.40 -8.46 4.39
N TYR A 110 3.43 -9.34 4.06
CA TYR A 110 2.04 -9.13 4.44
C TYR A 110 1.86 -9.05 5.96
N ASN A 111 2.32 -10.06 6.71
CA ASN A 111 2.16 -10.11 8.17
C ASN A 111 2.92 -8.99 8.89
N VAL A 112 3.96 -8.45 8.25
CA VAL A 112 4.75 -7.34 8.79
C VAL A 112 4.00 -6.02 8.62
N LEU A 113 3.36 -5.82 7.46
CA LEU A 113 2.64 -4.60 7.12
C LEU A 113 1.22 -4.56 7.70
N PHE A 114 0.49 -5.67 7.61
CA PHE A 114 -0.87 -5.85 8.13
C PHE A 114 -0.78 -6.69 9.41
N ASN A 115 -0.79 -6.03 10.55
CA ASN A 115 -0.59 -6.65 11.87
C ASN A 115 -1.59 -6.12 12.90
N ASP A 116 -1.72 -6.83 14.01
CA ASP A 116 -2.68 -6.50 15.07
C ASP A 116 -2.10 -5.56 16.15
N LYS A 117 -1.12 -4.72 15.79
CA LYS A 117 -0.60 -3.73 16.74
C LYS A 117 -1.72 -2.74 17.12
N PRO A 118 -1.77 -2.26 18.38
CA PRO A 118 -2.88 -1.42 18.85
C PRO A 118 -3.09 -0.12 18.05
N ASP A 119 -2.01 0.44 17.50
CA ASP A 119 -2.00 1.67 16.72
C ASP A 119 -2.26 1.47 15.22
N PHE A 120 -2.21 0.22 14.72
CA PHE A 120 -2.29 -0.10 13.30
C PHE A 120 -3.51 0.52 12.60
N MET A 121 -4.70 0.42 13.21
CA MET A 121 -5.93 0.94 12.63
C MET A 121 -5.92 2.47 12.52
N ASN A 122 -5.45 3.16 13.56
CA ASN A 122 -5.38 4.62 13.56
C ASN A 122 -4.35 5.10 12.53
N ILE A 123 -3.18 4.47 12.47
CA ILE A 123 -2.16 4.73 11.46
C ILE A 123 -2.72 4.53 10.05
N SER A 124 -3.45 3.43 9.82
CA SER A 124 -4.05 3.12 8.52
C SER A 124 -5.05 4.18 8.07
N ILE A 125 -5.90 4.68 8.98
CA ILE A 125 -6.85 5.77 8.69
C ILE A 125 -6.10 7.07 8.37
N GLU A 126 -5.10 7.43 9.16
CA GLU A 126 -4.29 8.63 8.95
C GLU A 126 -3.54 8.58 7.62
N LEU A 127 -2.99 7.41 7.26
CA LEU A 127 -2.32 7.20 5.98
C LEU A 127 -3.25 7.47 4.79
N VAL A 128 -4.51 7.03 4.86
CA VAL A 128 -5.49 7.31 3.81
C VAL A 128 -5.80 8.81 3.73
N LYS A 129 -6.04 9.46 4.87
CA LYS A 129 -6.29 10.91 4.94
C LYS A 129 -5.09 11.69 4.37
N ASN A 130 -3.87 11.31 4.74
CA ASN A 130 -2.64 11.91 4.24
C ASN A 130 -2.43 11.67 2.74
N TYR A 131 -2.71 10.46 2.24
CA TYR A 131 -2.64 10.15 0.81
C TYR A 131 -3.50 11.11 -0.01
N HIS A 132 -4.76 11.31 0.38
CA HIS A 132 -5.68 12.23 -0.31
C HIS A 132 -5.27 13.70 -0.15
N ALA A 133 -4.77 14.10 1.02
CA ALA A 133 -4.27 15.45 1.24
C ALA A 133 -3.06 15.78 0.35
N VAL A 134 -2.08 14.88 0.28
CA VAL A 134 -0.88 15.03 -0.55
C VAL A 134 -1.25 14.99 -2.04
N PHE A 135 -2.15 14.08 -2.44
CA PHE A 135 -2.66 14.00 -3.81
C PHE A 135 -3.27 15.32 -4.26
N ASN A 136 -4.20 15.87 -3.46
CA ASN A 136 -4.84 17.14 -3.76
C ASN A 136 -3.80 18.29 -3.81
N LYS A 137 -2.82 18.28 -2.91
CA LYS A 137 -1.79 19.32 -2.92
C LYS A 137 -0.91 19.27 -4.16
N TYR A 138 -0.56 18.08 -4.65
CA TYR A 138 0.12 17.94 -5.93
C TYR A 138 -0.74 18.37 -7.12
N LYS A 139 -2.04 18.10 -7.07
CA LYS A 139 -2.99 18.57 -8.09
C LYS A 139 -3.01 20.10 -8.17
N ASP A 140 -3.01 20.77 -7.02
CA ASP A 140 -2.94 22.25 -6.95
C ASP A 140 -1.59 22.81 -7.45
N LEU A 141 -0.54 21.99 -7.48
CA LEU A 141 0.81 22.37 -7.90
C LEU A 141 1.18 21.84 -9.30
N THR A 142 0.20 21.41 -10.09
CA THR A 142 0.44 20.75 -11.38
C THR A 142 1.18 21.63 -12.38
N ASP A 143 1.07 22.96 -12.27
CA ASP A 143 1.78 23.92 -13.13
C ASP A 143 3.29 24.00 -12.80
N LYS A 144 3.67 23.63 -11.57
CA LYS A 144 5.06 23.68 -11.09
C LYS A 144 5.73 22.33 -11.16
N TYR A 145 5.01 21.27 -10.81
CA TYR A 145 5.58 19.94 -10.66
C TYR A 145 4.74 18.91 -11.39
N LYS A 146 5.39 18.16 -12.28
CA LYS A 146 4.76 16.99 -12.89
C LYS A 146 4.45 15.94 -11.83
N TYR A 147 3.19 15.54 -11.76
CA TYR A 147 2.74 14.54 -10.81
C TYR A 147 3.22 13.13 -11.19
N TYR A 148 3.71 12.41 -10.18
CA TYR A 148 3.99 10.98 -10.23
C TYR A 148 3.52 10.39 -8.93
N GLU A 149 2.76 9.30 -8.98
CA GLU A 149 2.22 8.65 -7.77
C GLU A 149 3.31 8.28 -6.76
N GLN A 150 4.48 7.87 -7.28
CA GLN A 150 5.63 7.52 -6.46
C GLN A 150 6.07 8.65 -5.50
N LYS A 151 5.80 9.91 -5.84
CA LYS A 151 6.08 11.07 -4.97
C LYS A 151 5.26 11.01 -3.69
N ILE A 152 4.00 10.59 -3.74
CA ILE A 152 3.15 10.49 -2.55
C ILE A 152 3.78 9.56 -1.51
N PHE A 153 4.33 8.41 -1.94
CA PHE A 153 4.99 7.48 -1.02
C PHE A 153 6.21 8.10 -0.33
N TYR A 154 6.98 8.94 -1.03
CA TYR A 154 8.06 9.69 -0.42
C TYR A 154 7.56 10.76 0.55
N ILE A 155 6.47 11.47 0.25
CA ILE A 155 5.89 12.43 1.19
C ILE A 155 5.39 11.71 2.45
N ILE A 156 4.75 10.55 2.33
CA ILE A 156 4.35 9.74 3.48
C ILE A 156 5.55 9.33 4.35
N TYR A 157 6.67 8.97 3.72
CA TYR A 157 7.93 8.71 4.41
C TYR A 157 8.51 9.97 5.09
N LEU A 158 8.51 11.11 4.41
CA LEU A 158 8.99 12.38 4.96
C LEU A 158 8.16 12.85 6.16
N ASN A 159 6.83 12.69 6.10
CA ASN A 159 5.93 13.00 7.21
C ASN A 159 6.27 12.23 8.49
N ARG A 160 6.98 11.09 8.37
CA ARG A 160 7.46 10.30 9.50
C ARG A 160 8.81 10.72 10.04
N CYS A 161 9.59 11.44 9.24
CA CYS A 161 10.94 11.86 9.61
C CYS A 161 10.97 13.24 10.29
N PHE A 162 9.90 14.02 10.19
CA PHE A 162 9.80 15.35 10.79
C PHE A 162 8.72 15.38 11.86
N GLU A 163 9.03 15.92 13.05
CA GLU A 163 8.07 16.06 14.17
C GLU A 163 6.88 16.95 13.79
N LYS A 164 7.15 18.04 13.06
CA LYS A 164 6.13 18.95 12.53
C LYS A 164 5.90 18.63 11.06
N ASN A 165 4.89 17.82 10.80
CA ASN A 165 4.47 17.48 9.44
C ASN A 165 3.91 18.72 8.72
N ASP A 166 4.62 19.18 7.70
CA ASP A 166 4.16 20.21 6.76
C ASP A 166 4.27 19.64 5.33
N ILE A 167 3.11 19.32 4.75
CA ILE A 167 3.02 18.73 3.40
C ILE A 167 3.72 19.61 2.37
N ILE A 168 3.61 20.94 2.46
CA ILE A 168 4.19 21.85 1.48
C ILE A 168 5.71 21.81 1.58
N LYS A 169 6.26 21.92 2.78
CA LYS A 169 7.71 21.84 3.00
C LYS A 169 8.26 20.49 2.53
N ASN A 170 7.57 19.40 2.84
CA ASN A 170 7.99 18.05 2.41
C ASN A 170 7.95 17.90 0.88
N ILE A 171 6.95 18.47 0.20
CA ILE A 171 6.91 18.51 -1.27
C ILE A 171 8.09 19.32 -1.81
N LEU A 172 8.32 20.53 -1.31
CA LEU A 172 9.43 21.38 -1.77
C LEU A 172 10.77 20.69 -1.61
N LEU A 173 11.00 20.05 -0.46
CA LEU A 173 12.20 19.27 -0.18
C LEU A 173 12.38 18.12 -1.18
N LEU A 174 11.33 17.33 -1.40
CA LEU A 174 11.38 16.21 -2.33
C LEU A 174 11.69 16.67 -3.76
N GLU A 175 11.02 17.73 -4.23
CA GLU A 175 11.23 18.26 -5.59
C GLU A 175 12.63 18.85 -5.75
N GLU A 176 13.17 19.53 -4.74
CA GLU A 176 14.54 20.05 -4.76
C GLU A 176 15.57 18.91 -4.90
N VAL A 177 15.44 17.87 -4.06
CA VAL A 177 16.34 16.71 -4.10
C VAL A 177 16.19 15.97 -5.44
N LEU A 178 14.96 15.81 -5.95
CA LEU A 178 14.69 15.15 -7.23
C LEU A 178 15.27 15.89 -8.43
N MET A 179 15.25 17.23 -8.40
CA MET A 179 15.87 18.07 -9.42
C MET A 179 17.39 17.92 -9.42
N LYS A 180 18.02 17.97 -8.24
CA LYS A 180 19.48 17.93 -8.08
C LYS A 180 20.08 16.55 -8.30
N TYR A 181 19.39 15.49 -7.87
CA TYR A 181 19.90 14.12 -7.94
C TYR A 181 20.14 13.71 -9.39
N ARG A 182 21.41 13.47 -9.75
CA ARG A 182 21.85 13.08 -11.11
C ARG A 182 21.28 14.03 -12.17
N ALA A 183 21.39 15.34 -11.93
CA ALA A 183 20.88 16.38 -12.83
C ALA A 183 21.55 16.37 -14.22
N ASN A 184 22.82 15.96 -14.29
CA ASN A 184 23.60 15.92 -15.53
C ASN A 184 23.33 14.67 -16.39
N GLU A 185 22.36 13.83 -16.00
CA GLU A 185 22.05 12.59 -16.69
C GLU A 185 20.62 12.62 -17.24
N GLU A 186 20.42 12.02 -18.42
CA GLU A 186 19.11 11.88 -19.07
C GLU A 186 18.26 10.77 -18.44
N ILE A 187 17.92 10.95 -17.15
CA ILE A 187 17.07 10.02 -16.41
C ILE A 187 15.77 10.71 -16.00
N SER A 188 14.64 10.10 -16.34
CA SER A 188 13.33 10.64 -15.97
C SER A 188 13.13 10.69 -14.44
N PRO A 189 12.38 11.67 -13.91
CA PRO A 189 12.12 11.76 -12.47
C PRO A 189 11.50 10.48 -11.89
N ALA A 190 10.59 9.83 -12.61
CA ALA A 190 10.01 8.55 -12.21
C ALA A 190 11.06 7.45 -12.01
N ARG A 191 12.09 7.41 -12.86
CA ARG A 191 13.18 6.42 -12.77
C ARG A 191 14.16 6.75 -11.64
N LYS A 192 14.36 8.02 -11.29
CA LYS A 192 15.13 8.43 -10.11
C LYS A 192 14.46 7.96 -8.82
N LEU A 193 13.15 8.14 -8.70
CA LEU A 193 12.38 7.82 -7.49
C LEU A 193 12.40 6.33 -7.08
N ILE A 194 12.73 5.40 -7.98
CA ILE A 194 12.82 3.96 -7.65
C ILE A 194 14.25 3.50 -7.37
N GLN A 195 15.24 4.40 -7.42
CA GLN A 195 16.64 4.08 -7.13
C GLN A 195 16.89 4.16 -5.63
N LYS A 196 17.60 3.17 -5.08
CA LYS A 196 18.08 3.22 -3.70
C LYS A 196 18.93 4.47 -3.45
N GLY A 197 19.82 4.82 -4.40
CA GLY A 197 20.68 6.00 -4.28
C GLY A 197 19.91 7.32 -4.16
N PHE A 198 18.70 7.42 -4.74
CA PHE A 198 17.87 8.60 -4.56
C PHE A 198 17.35 8.70 -3.12
N LYS A 199 16.88 7.59 -2.55
CA LYS A 199 16.48 7.54 -1.14
C LYS A 199 17.66 7.87 -0.22
N ASP A 200 18.83 7.29 -0.48
CA ASP A 200 20.03 7.53 0.33
C ASP A 200 20.40 9.04 0.33
N GLU A 201 20.22 9.74 -0.80
CA GLU A 201 20.44 11.19 -0.89
C GLU A 201 19.35 11.99 -0.16
N LEU A 202 18.10 11.59 -0.28
CA LEU A 202 17.00 12.21 0.46
C LEU A 202 17.18 12.05 1.97
N ASP A 203 17.63 10.88 2.44
CA ASP A 203 17.90 10.62 3.86
C ASP A 203 18.97 11.56 4.42
N LYS A 204 20.07 11.81 3.67
CA LYS A 204 21.07 12.81 4.06
C LYS A 204 20.44 14.18 4.20
N ARG A 205 19.58 14.57 3.25
CA ARG A 205 18.95 15.88 3.28
C ARG A 205 17.95 16.01 4.43
N ILE A 206 17.21 14.94 4.77
CA ILE A 206 16.32 14.91 5.94
C ILE A 206 17.11 15.24 7.21
N VAL A 207 18.27 14.61 7.41
CA VAL A 207 19.12 14.86 8.59
C VAL A 207 19.65 16.30 8.61
N GLN A 208 20.05 16.83 7.45
CA GLN A 208 20.51 18.23 7.33
C GLN A 208 19.42 19.25 7.69
N GLU A 209 18.16 18.96 7.39
CA GLU A 209 17.00 19.80 7.72
C GLU A 209 16.47 19.55 9.15
N GLY A 210 17.20 18.80 9.99
CA GLY A 210 16.84 18.51 11.38
C GLY A 210 15.80 17.40 11.57
N GLY A 211 15.52 16.61 10.53
CA GLY A 211 14.67 15.43 10.63
C GLY A 211 15.39 14.23 11.23
N THR A 212 14.62 13.29 11.78
CA THR A 212 15.11 12.01 12.32
C THR A 212 14.71 10.88 11.40
N LEU A 213 15.68 10.09 10.94
CA LEU A 213 15.39 8.92 10.10
C LEU A 213 14.67 7.84 10.91
N ILE A 214 13.60 7.30 10.35
CA ILE A 214 12.95 6.13 10.93
C ILE A 214 13.79 4.88 10.70
N SER A 215 13.84 3.98 11.70
CA SER A 215 14.40 2.64 11.51
C SER A 215 13.51 1.85 10.55
N PRO A 216 13.97 1.48 9.34
CA PRO A 216 13.13 0.78 8.39
C PRO A 216 12.77 -0.61 8.93
N ILE A 217 11.54 -1.05 8.70
CA ILE A 217 11.14 -2.39 9.14
C ILE A 217 11.95 -3.45 8.39
N THR A 218 12.36 -4.51 9.09
CA THR A 218 13.07 -5.63 8.46
C THR A 218 12.12 -6.39 7.55
N LEU A 219 12.40 -6.34 6.25
CA LEU A 219 11.69 -7.12 5.25
C LEU A 219 12.44 -8.44 5.06
N ASN A 220 11.88 -9.53 5.57
CA ASN A 220 12.45 -10.84 5.35
C ASN A 220 12.35 -11.18 3.85
N LYS A 221 13.48 -11.59 3.26
CA LYS A 221 13.47 -12.33 2.01
C LYS A 221 13.37 -13.80 2.41
N LYS A 222 12.24 -14.44 2.11
CA LYS A 222 12.28 -15.91 1.99
C LYS A 222 13.13 -16.27 0.78
#